data_AF-A0A0Q5C997-F1
#
_entry.id   AF-A0A0Q5C997-F1
#
_cell.length_a   1.000
_cell.length_b   1.000
_cell.length_c   1.000
_cell.angle_alpha   90.00
_cell.angle_beta   90.00
_cell.angle_gamma   90.00
#
_symmetry.space_group_name_H-M   'P 1'
#
loop_
_entity.id
_entity.type
_entity.pdbx_description
1 polymer ?
#
loop_
_entity_poly.entity_id
_entity_poly.type
_entity_poly.pdbx_seq_one_letter_code
_entity_poly.pdbx_strand_id
1 'polypeptide(L)'
;MPHFYLPVIAKGIRISEDLPEPRPLIWTIDRAGLHGWARNTAVPTVVVAWSAIHDIRVANKQYRGQLTGYGISIHTDDRTLVLRCRTALGRSFEVGERQLGVLLQVLSSLRRDFDPPEQ
;
A
#
# COMPACT_ATOMS: atom_id res chain seq x y z
N MET A 1 9.43 12.55 -9.86
CA MET A 1 8.21 13.16 -9.29
C MET A 1 7.22 12.05 -8.97
N PRO A 2 6.50 12.12 -7.85
CA PRO A 2 5.46 11.16 -7.49
C PRO A 2 4.27 11.26 -8.44
N HIS A 3 3.78 10.12 -8.90
CA HIS A 3 2.62 10.01 -9.79
C HIS A 3 1.34 9.76 -9.00
N PHE A 4 1.46 9.22 -7.78
CA PHE A 4 0.32 8.92 -6.92
C PHE A 4 0.67 9.05 -5.44
N TYR A 5 -0.29 9.49 -4.64
CA TYR A 5 -0.18 9.63 -3.20
C TYR A 5 -1.26 8.81 -2.51
N LEU A 6 -0.85 8.01 -1.53
CA LEU A 6 -1.72 7.07 -0.84
C LEU A 6 -1.59 7.25 0.68
N PRO A 7 -2.51 7.98 1.33
CA PRO A 7 -2.55 8.05 2.78
C PRO A 7 -3.00 6.69 3.36
N VAL A 8 -2.37 6.27 4.45
CA VAL A 8 -2.64 4.97 5.09
C VAL A 8 -2.85 5.09 6.60
N ILE A 9 -3.43 4.06 7.19
CA ILE A 9 -3.40 3.82 8.63
C ILE A 9 -2.16 2.98 8.94
N ALA A 10 -1.28 3.53 9.78
CA ALA A 10 -0.02 2.92 10.19
C ALA A 10 -0.16 1.65 11.04
N LYS A 11 -1.32 1.44 11.67
CA LYS A 11 -1.62 0.26 12.48
C LYS A 11 -2.45 -0.73 11.68
N GLY A 12 -2.03 -1.99 11.71
CA GLY A 12 -2.74 -3.10 11.10
C GLY A 12 -4.02 -3.45 11.85
N ILE A 13 -4.77 -4.43 11.35
CA ILE A 13 -5.84 -5.05 12.15
C ILE A 13 -5.22 -6.05 13.15
N ARG A 14 -4.10 -6.65 12.77
CA ARG A 14 -3.25 -7.50 13.62
C ARG A 14 -1.93 -6.78 13.88
N ILE A 15 -1.28 -7.07 15.01
CA ILE A 15 0.05 -6.51 15.34
C ILE A 15 1.09 -6.90 14.28
N SER A 16 1.01 -8.11 13.71
CA SER A 16 1.90 -8.55 12.63
C SER A 16 1.74 -7.76 11.32
N GLU A 17 0.65 -6.99 11.19
CA GLU A 17 0.36 -6.14 10.02
C GLU A 17 0.72 -4.67 10.28
N ASP A 18 1.25 -4.36 11.46
CA ASP A 18 1.74 -3.03 11.76
C ASP A 18 2.89 -2.66 10.83
N LEU A 19 2.83 -1.44 10.28
CA LEU A 19 3.95 -0.94 9.49
C LEU A 19 5.17 -0.71 10.40
N PRO A 20 6.40 -0.93 9.88
CA PRO A 20 7.62 -0.81 10.68
C PRO A 20 7.80 0.60 11.23
N GLU A 21 8.42 0.72 12.40
CA GLU A 21 8.81 2.02 12.96
C GLU A 21 10.03 2.59 12.22
N PRO A 22 10.07 3.92 11.95
CA PRO A 22 9.02 4.90 12.16
C PRO A 22 7.85 4.71 11.17
N ARG A 23 6.62 4.65 11.69
CA ARG A 23 5.46 4.22 10.90
C ARG A 23 5.14 5.15 9.73
N PRO A 24 5.16 4.64 8.49
CA PRO A 24 4.64 5.36 7.33
C PRO A 24 3.15 5.71 7.49
N LEU A 25 2.82 6.96 7.19
CA LEU A 25 1.44 7.46 7.18
C LEU A 25 0.98 7.86 5.78
N ILE A 26 1.93 8.13 4.88
CA ILE A 26 1.70 8.50 3.49
C ILE A 26 2.65 7.67 2.64
N TRP A 27 2.14 7.13 1.54
CA TRP A 27 2.94 6.47 0.53
C TRP A 27 2.94 7.30 -0.74
N THR A 28 4.10 7.50 -1.33
CA THR A 28 4.23 8.05 -2.68
C THR A 28 4.64 6.95 -3.64
N ILE A 29 4.08 6.95 -4.83
CA ILE A 29 4.40 5.98 -5.87
C ILE A 29 4.97 6.70 -7.09
N ASP A 30 6.10 6.20 -7.58
CA ASP A 30 6.76 6.69 -8.78
C ASP A 30 7.44 5.56 -9.57
N ARG A 31 8.29 5.94 -10.53
CA ARG A 31 9.01 5.00 -11.41
C ARG A 31 9.94 4.05 -10.65
N ALA A 32 10.45 4.45 -9.49
CA ALA A 32 11.35 3.62 -8.70
C ALA A 32 10.58 2.60 -7.84
N GLY A 33 9.35 2.93 -7.45
CA GLY A 33 8.52 2.06 -6.63
C GLY A 33 7.63 2.81 -5.65
N LEU A 34 7.43 2.18 -4.50
CA LEU A 34 6.58 2.67 -3.42
C LEU A 34 7.48 3.18 -2.28
N HIS A 35 7.20 4.38 -1.81
CA HIS A 35 7.97 5.05 -0.77
C HIS A 35 7.05 5.45 0.38
N GLY A 36 7.23 4.85 1.55
CA GLY A 36 6.50 5.14 2.77
C GLY A 36 7.18 6.23 3.59
N TRP A 37 6.41 7.26 3.96
CA TRP A 37 6.88 8.44 4.69
C TRP A 37 6.25 8.49 6.07
N ALA A 38 7.10 8.57 7.09
CA ALA A 38 6.68 8.82 8.46
C ALA A 38 6.59 10.32 8.75
N ARG A 39 6.04 10.67 9.92
CA ARG A 39 6.00 12.06 10.36
C ARG A 39 7.41 12.58 10.63
N ASN A 40 7.70 13.80 10.20
CA ASN A 40 8.96 14.52 10.45
C ASN A 40 10.22 13.83 9.90
N THR A 41 10.10 13.01 8.85
CA THR A 41 11.26 12.42 8.17
C THR A 41 11.54 13.14 6.86
N ALA A 42 12.83 13.41 6.58
CA ALA A 42 13.26 14.02 5.32
C ALA A 42 13.42 13.00 4.17
N VAL A 43 13.47 11.72 4.52
CA VAL A 43 13.59 10.59 3.59
C VAL A 43 12.47 9.57 3.85
N PRO A 44 12.13 8.72 2.87
CA PRO A 44 11.21 7.60 3.10
C PRO A 44 11.76 6.66 4.17
N THR A 45 10.90 6.21 5.08
CA THR A 45 11.26 5.19 6.08
C THR A 45 11.10 3.78 5.55
N VAL A 46 10.32 3.62 4.48
CA VAL A 46 10.15 2.36 3.77
C VAL A 46 10.26 2.62 2.27
N VAL A 47 11.04 1.80 1.58
CA VAL A 47 11.12 1.81 0.12
C VAL A 47 10.88 0.38 -0.37
N VAL A 48 10.04 0.24 -1.38
CA VAL A 48 9.78 -1.03 -2.06
C VAL A 48 9.90 -0.79 -3.56
N ALA A 49 10.95 -1.33 -4.16
CA ALA A 49 11.14 -1.26 -5.61
C ALA A 49 10.09 -2.11 -6.34
N TRP A 50 9.67 -1.69 -7.53
CA TRP A 50 8.73 -2.47 -8.34
C TRP A 50 9.21 -3.90 -8.61
N SER A 51 10.49 -4.04 -8.93
CA SER A 51 11.13 -5.34 -9.21
C SER A 51 11.14 -6.30 -8.01
N ALA A 52 11.01 -5.78 -6.78
CA ALA A 52 10.97 -6.60 -5.57
C ALA A 52 9.55 -7.07 -5.22
N ILE A 53 8.53 -6.55 -5.89
CA ILE A 53 7.13 -6.90 -5.65
C ILE A 53 6.78 -8.07 -6.55
N HIS A 54 6.41 -9.22 -6.00
CA HIS A 54 5.92 -10.33 -6.83
C HIS A 54 4.37 -10.37 -6.88
N ASP A 55 3.67 -9.82 -5.89
CA ASP A 55 2.21 -9.78 -5.88
C ASP A 55 1.65 -8.51 -5.19
N ILE A 56 0.52 -8.01 -5.72
CA ILE A 56 -0.29 -6.95 -5.11
C ILE A 56 -1.73 -7.40 -5.17
N ARG A 57 -2.40 -7.46 -4.02
CA ARG A 57 -3.81 -7.90 -3.94
C ARG A 57 -4.55 -7.23 -2.80
N VAL A 58 -5.88 -7.28 -2.85
CA VAL A 58 -6.72 -6.83 -1.73
C VAL A 58 -6.48 -7.73 -0.52
N ALA A 59 -6.12 -7.11 0.61
CA ALA A 59 -6.07 -7.77 1.91
C ALA A 59 -7.49 -7.99 2.42
N ASN A 60 -7.81 -9.24 2.76
CA ASN A 60 -9.15 -9.65 3.15
C ASN A 60 -9.18 -10.13 4.60
N LYS A 61 -10.27 -9.81 5.30
CA LYS A 61 -10.57 -10.30 6.65
C LYS A 61 -11.94 -10.96 6.65
N GLN A 62 -12.15 -11.89 7.58
CA GLN A 62 -13.48 -12.43 7.82
C GLN A 62 -14.25 -11.49 8.76
N TYR A 63 -15.43 -11.03 8.34
CA TYR A 63 -16.33 -10.22 9.15
C TYR A 63 -17.75 -10.77 9.03
N ARG A 64 -18.32 -11.22 10.15
CA ARG A 64 -19.66 -11.83 10.21
C ARG A 64 -19.88 -12.95 9.17
N GLY A 65 -18.87 -13.79 8.98
CA GLY A 65 -18.92 -14.91 8.03
C GLY A 65 -18.68 -14.54 6.57
N GLN A 66 -18.52 -13.25 6.25
CA GLN A 66 -18.18 -12.78 4.90
C GLN A 66 -16.71 -12.40 4.80
N LEU A 67 -16.13 -12.60 3.61
CA LEU A 67 -14.79 -12.11 3.29
C LEU A 67 -14.90 -10.65 2.88
N THR A 68 -14.21 -9.76 3.59
CA THR A 68 -14.27 -8.31 3.36
C THR A 68 -12.90 -7.72 3.13
N GLY A 69 -12.74 -6.92 2.07
CA GLY A 69 -11.53 -6.18 1.75
C GLY A 69 -11.30 -5.04 2.74
N TYR A 70 -10.08 -4.90 3.26
CA TYR A 70 -9.75 -3.84 4.23
C TYR A 70 -8.42 -3.12 3.95
N GLY A 71 -7.67 -3.53 2.93
CA GLY A 71 -6.42 -2.88 2.56
C GLY A 71 -5.84 -3.44 1.27
N ILE A 72 -4.67 -2.94 0.90
CA ILE A 72 -3.85 -3.47 -0.19
C ILE A 72 -2.67 -4.20 0.44
N SER A 73 -2.51 -5.48 0.15
CA SER A 73 -1.31 -6.24 0.51
C SER A 73 -0.29 -6.20 -0.62
N ILE A 74 0.95 -5.91 -0.27
CA ILE A 74 2.12 -5.91 -1.15
C ILE A 74 3.02 -7.03 -0.67
N HIS A 75 3.34 -7.96 -1.56
CA HIS A 75 4.17 -9.12 -1.26
C HIS A 75 5.52 -8.96 -1.94
N THR A 76 6.56 -8.95 -1.12
CA THR A 76 7.97 -8.97 -1.51
C THR A 76 8.60 -10.23 -0.96
N ASP A 77 9.81 -10.56 -1.41
CA ASP A 77 10.48 -11.81 -1.03
C ASP A 77 10.78 -11.90 0.47
N ASP A 78 10.99 -10.75 1.11
CA ASP A 78 11.34 -10.63 2.52
C ASP A 78 10.15 -10.41 3.45
N ARG A 79 9.02 -9.87 2.95
CA ARG A 79 7.87 -9.51 3.79
C ARG A 79 6.57 -9.29 3.02
N THR A 80 5.48 -9.25 3.77
CA THR A 80 4.20 -8.72 3.31
C THR A 80 3.90 -7.42 4.04
N LEU A 81 3.57 -6.37 3.30
CA LEU A 81 3.06 -5.11 3.84
C LEU A 81 1.56 -5.02 3.60
N VAL A 82 0.79 -4.60 4.60
CA VAL A 82 -0.65 -4.35 4.47
C VAL A 82 -0.94 -2.86 4.63
N LEU A 83 -1.34 -2.23 3.52
CA LEU A 83 -1.69 -0.82 3.46
C LEU A 83 -3.18 -0.64 3.67
N ARG A 84 -3.57 -0.18 4.84
CA ARG A 84 -4.95 0.24 5.13
C ARG A 84 -5.18 1.64 4.60
N CYS A 85 -5.59 1.75 3.35
CA CYS A 85 -5.68 3.00 2.61
C CYS A 85 -6.79 3.91 3.16
N ARG A 86 -6.56 5.22 3.17
CA ARG A 86 -7.55 6.25 3.53
C ARG A 86 -8.10 6.90 2.27
N THR A 87 -9.34 7.40 2.36
CA THR A 87 -10.00 8.12 1.25
C THR A 87 -9.34 9.47 0.95
N ALA A 88 -8.76 10.12 1.97
CA ALA A 88 -8.02 11.36 1.85
C ALA A 88 -7.08 11.57 3.04
N LEU A 89 -6.13 12.50 2.89
CA LEU A 89 -5.28 12.97 3.98
C LEU A 89 -6.13 13.56 5.12
N GLY A 90 -5.78 13.24 6.37
CA GLY A 90 -6.46 13.75 7.56
C GLY A 90 -7.82 13.11 7.87
N ARG A 91 -8.34 12.21 7.04
CA ARG A 91 -9.57 11.46 7.35
C ARG A 91 -9.25 10.21 8.16
N SER A 92 -10.14 9.88 9.10
CA SER A 92 -10.03 8.68 9.95
C SER A 92 -10.59 7.42 9.32
N PHE A 93 -11.32 7.55 8.19
CA PHE A 93 -12.00 6.44 7.54
C PHE A 93 -11.13 5.79 6.47
N GLU A 94 -11.13 4.46 6.47
CA GLU A 94 -10.55 3.63 5.42
C GLU A 94 -11.37 3.77 4.13
N VAL A 95 -10.72 3.47 3.01
CA VAL A 95 -11.41 3.23 1.75
C VAL A 95 -12.28 1.97 1.86
N GLY A 96 -13.46 1.98 1.23
CA GLY A 96 -14.29 0.80 1.10
C GLY A 96 -13.80 -0.14 0.00
N GLU A 97 -14.39 -1.33 -0.08
CA GLU A 97 -13.97 -2.40 -1.01
C GLU A 97 -13.93 -1.98 -2.47
N ARG A 98 -14.92 -1.22 -2.93
CA ARG A 98 -14.95 -0.72 -4.31
C ARG A 98 -13.71 0.14 -4.60
N GLN A 99 -13.35 1.00 -3.67
CA GLN A 99 -12.19 1.87 -3.81
C GLN A 99 -10.88 1.09 -3.71
N LEU A 100 -10.81 0.01 -2.92
CA LEU A 100 -9.67 -0.91 -2.93
C LEU A 100 -9.48 -1.57 -4.29
N GLY A 101 -10.57 -1.97 -4.96
CA GLY A 101 -10.53 -2.50 -6.33
C GLY A 101 -9.95 -1.50 -7.33
N VAL A 102 -10.37 -0.23 -7.24
CA VAL A 102 -9.83 0.86 -8.08
C VAL A 102 -8.35 1.11 -7.78
N LEU A 103 -7.96 1.16 -6.50
CA LEU A 103 -6.56 1.34 -6.10
C LEU A 103 -5.69 0.21 -6.62
N LEU A 104 -6.16 -1.03 -6.54
CA LEU A 104 -5.44 -2.17 -7.10
C LEU A 104 -5.23 -2.00 -8.61
N GLN A 105 -6.27 -1.61 -9.36
CA GLN A 105 -6.15 -1.36 -10.80
C GLN A 105 -5.16 -0.24 -11.13
N VAL A 106 -5.16 0.84 -10.35
CA VAL A 106 -4.19 1.94 -10.50
C VAL A 106 -2.77 1.44 -10.25
N LEU A 107 -2.53 0.72 -9.15
CA LEU A 107 -1.21 0.18 -8.81
C LEU A 107 -0.72 -0.82 -9.86
N SER A 108 -1.59 -1.72 -10.34
CA SER A 108 -1.25 -2.66 -11.40
C SER A 108 -0.94 -1.95 -12.73
N SER A 109 -1.61 -0.84 -13.03
CA SER A 109 -1.32 -0.07 -14.24
C SER A 109 0.00 0.67 -14.13
N LEU A 110 0.24 1.36 -13.01
CA LEU A 110 1.52 2.02 -12.73
C LEU A 110 2.70 1.03 -12.76
N ARG A 111 2.51 -0.17 -12.18
CA ARG A 111 3.54 -1.21 -12.24
C ARG A 111 3.86 -1.61 -13.68
N ARG A 112 2.85 -1.87 -14.51
CA ARG A 112 3.07 -2.22 -15.93
C ARG A 112 3.79 -1.12 -16.71
N ASP A 113 3.48 0.14 -16.41
CA ASP A 113 4.09 1.29 -17.08
C ASP A 113 5.56 1.52 -16.66
N PHE A 114 5.95 1.10 -15.46
CA PHE A 114 7.27 1.36 -14.88
C PHE A 114 8.20 0.16 -14.80
N ASP A 115 7.64 -1.05 -14.80
CA ASP A 115 8.33 -2.34 -14.76
C ASP A 115 7.73 -3.25 -15.84
N PRO A 116 7.93 -2.92 -17.13
CA PRO A 116 7.41 -3.73 -18.21
C PRO A 116 8.08 -5.11 -18.18
N PRO A 117 7.33 -6.20 -18.39
CA PRO A 117 7.95 -7.51 -18.55
C PRO A 117 8.94 -7.46 -19.71
N GLU A 118 10.17 -7.93 -19.48
CA GLU A 118 11.16 -8.08 -20.56
C GLU A 118 10.53 -8.91 -21.69
N GLN A 119 10.56 -8.37 -22.91
CA GLN A 119 10.02 -9.01 -24.12
C GLN A 119 10.96 -10.13 -24.61
#